data_AF-H1KFA6-F1
#
_entry.id   AF-H1KFA6-F1
#
_cell.length_a   1.000
_cell.length_b   1.000
_cell.length_c   1.000
_cell.angle_alpha   90.00
_cell.angle_beta   90.00
_cell.angle_gamma   90.00
#
_symmetry.space_group_name_H-M   'P 1'
#
loop_
_entity.id
_entity.type
_entity.pdbx_description
1 polymer ?
#
loop_
_entity_poly.entity_id
_entity_poly.type
_entity_poly.pdbx_seq_one_letter_code
_entity_poly.pdbx_strand_id
1 'polypeptide(L)'
;MSSPARTSVSRAWPVAAAVLLAAGLGACRADRVETTGSTYPIDVRTRHPIVLADADRTLDVFPTGIGHIDPRQRADIEAFLVEYRRYGRGILLVELPRGVSPALAGPVERTGASIRRLAAEMGVPAAGVRVAAYPIANLTLASPLRLSFQRMQAKVADKCGLWPRDLGASDLRANWSNEPTWNLGCAMQSNVAAQVADPIDLVRGRPEGRIDTVLRTKDLGQLREGKDPSTQWRQDGQTNVSSEVKSQ
;
A
#
# COMPACT_ATOMS: atom_id res chain seq x y z
N MET A 1 -23.75 -83.49 48.68
CA MET A 1 -22.87 -83.05 47.59
C MET A 1 -23.75 -82.47 46.49
N SER A 2 -23.50 -81.21 46.17
CA SER A 2 -24.35 -80.30 45.39
C SER A 2 -24.46 -80.70 43.92
N SER A 3 -25.63 -80.46 43.30
CA SER A 3 -25.78 -80.43 41.83
C SER A 3 -26.54 -79.18 41.40
N PRO A 4 -26.19 -78.60 40.24
CA PRO A 4 -26.29 -77.16 40.03
C PRO A 4 -27.64 -76.73 39.43
N ALA A 5 -28.08 -75.54 39.82
CA ALA A 5 -29.15 -74.81 39.17
C ALA A 5 -28.68 -74.34 37.79
N ARG A 6 -29.43 -74.68 36.73
CA ARG A 6 -29.22 -74.12 35.39
C ARG A 6 -29.71 -72.67 35.40
N THR A 7 -28.79 -71.73 35.31
CA THR A 7 -29.10 -70.32 35.09
C THR A 7 -29.55 -70.14 33.64
N SER A 8 -30.77 -69.64 33.45
CA SER A 8 -31.23 -69.23 32.12
C SER A 8 -30.42 -68.01 31.70
N VAL A 9 -29.55 -68.17 30.70
CA VAL A 9 -28.89 -67.04 30.05
C VAL A 9 -29.98 -66.19 29.40
N SER A 10 -30.21 -65.00 29.97
CA SER A 10 -31.23 -64.06 29.55
C SER A 10 -30.93 -63.58 28.12
N ARG A 11 -31.92 -63.66 27.23
CA ARG A 11 -31.88 -63.20 25.82
C ARG A 11 -31.70 -61.68 25.66
N ALA A 12 -31.33 -60.96 26.71
CA ALA A 12 -31.16 -59.50 26.72
C ALA A 12 -29.78 -59.04 26.21
N TRP A 13 -28.78 -59.92 26.24
CA TRP A 13 -27.42 -59.60 25.79
C TRP A 13 -27.30 -59.26 24.28
N PRO A 14 -27.92 -59.99 23.33
CA PRO A 14 -27.80 -59.65 21.92
C PRO A 14 -28.45 -58.32 21.56
N VAL A 15 -29.53 -57.93 22.27
CA VAL A 15 -30.22 -56.65 22.05
C VAL A 15 -29.36 -55.48 22.53
N ALA A 16 -28.72 -55.60 23.69
CA ALA A 16 -27.82 -54.58 24.19
C ALA A 16 -26.59 -54.37 23.28
N ALA A 17 -26.03 -55.46 22.75
CA ALA A 17 -24.91 -55.40 21.80
C ALA A 17 -25.32 -54.74 20.47
N ALA A 18 -26.51 -55.04 19.95
CA ALA A 18 -27.03 -54.43 18.73
C ALA A 18 -27.30 -52.92 18.88
N VAL A 19 -27.81 -52.48 20.04
CA VAL A 19 -28.02 -51.05 20.33
C VAL A 19 -26.70 -50.30 20.46
N LEU A 20 -25.69 -50.89 21.11
CA LEU A 20 -24.35 -50.29 21.20
C LEU A 20 -23.66 -50.19 19.84
N LEU A 21 -23.81 -51.22 18.99
CA LEU A 21 -23.30 -51.15 17.60
C LEU A 21 -24.02 -50.07 16.79
N ALA A 22 -25.35 -49.99 16.88
CA ALA A 22 -26.14 -49.00 16.17
C ALA A 22 -25.82 -47.57 16.65
N ALA A 23 -25.60 -47.37 17.95
CA ALA A 23 -25.15 -46.09 18.51
C ALA A 23 -23.73 -45.71 18.04
N GLY A 24 -22.82 -46.69 17.90
CA GLY A 24 -21.49 -46.47 17.32
C GLY A 24 -21.52 -46.10 15.83
N LEU A 25 -22.45 -46.67 15.06
CA LEU A 25 -22.63 -46.36 13.64
C LEU A 25 -23.24 -44.97 13.41
N GLY A 26 -24.07 -44.47 14.34
CA GLY A 26 -24.62 -43.11 14.29
C GLY A 26 -23.59 -42.00 14.51
N ALA A 27 -22.48 -42.28 15.21
CA ALA A 27 -21.41 -41.31 15.47
C ALA A 27 -20.57 -40.98 14.22
N CYS A 28 -20.56 -41.84 13.21
CA CYS A 28 -19.86 -41.59 11.94
C CYS A 28 -20.62 -40.70 10.97
N ARG A 29 -21.92 -40.46 11.20
CA ARG A 29 -22.73 -39.50 10.43
C ARG A 29 -22.92 -38.21 11.21
N ALA A 30 -21.79 -37.62 11.62
CA ALA A 30 -21.81 -36.21 11.93
C ALA A 30 -21.90 -35.48 10.59
N ASP A 31 -23.11 -35.09 10.17
CA ASP A 31 -23.30 -34.01 9.20
C ASP A 31 -22.75 -32.73 9.86
N ARG A 32 -21.42 -32.64 9.97
CA ARG A 32 -20.74 -31.39 10.27
C ARG A 32 -21.06 -30.55 9.05
N VAL A 33 -21.88 -29.53 9.24
CA VAL A 33 -22.05 -28.47 8.25
C VAL A 33 -20.66 -28.11 7.79
N GLU A 34 -20.30 -28.53 6.57
CA GLU A 34 -19.00 -28.23 5.98
C GLU A 34 -18.99 -26.74 5.73
N THR A 35 -18.60 -26.01 6.77
CA THR A 35 -18.30 -24.61 6.65
C THR A 35 -16.93 -24.57 6.02
N THR A 36 -16.88 -24.73 4.69
CA THR A 36 -15.64 -24.74 3.90
C THR A 36 -14.99 -23.36 3.81
N GLY A 37 -15.62 -22.33 4.38
CA GLY A 37 -15.07 -21.00 4.60
C GLY A 37 -14.83 -20.72 6.08
N SER A 38 -13.72 -20.04 6.40
CA SER A 38 -13.50 -19.48 7.73
C SER A 38 -14.62 -18.50 8.09
N THR A 39 -15.19 -18.64 9.29
CA THR A 39 -16.19 -17.72 9.87
C THR A 39 -15.55 -16.49 10.52
N TYR A 40 -14.21 -16.43 10.56
CA TYR A 40 -13.45 -15.29 11.03
C TYR A 40 -13.37 -14.23 9.91
N PRO A 41 -13.51 -12.92 10.20
CA PRO A 41 -13.35 -11.90 9.17
C PRO A 41 -11.94 -11.95 8.58
N ILE A 42 -11.85 -12.51 7.37
CA ILE A 42 -10.61 -12.75 6.62
C ILE A 42 -10.26 -11.59 5.67
N ASP A 43 -11.05 -10.52 5.67
CA ASP A 43 -10.80 -9.38 4.79
C ASP A 43 -9.52 -8.64 5.20
N VAL A 44 -8.58 -8.59 4.24
CA VAL A 44 -7.33 -7.84 4.32
C VAL A 44 -7.58 -6.35 4.59
N ARG A 45 -8.72 -5.80 4.19
CA ARG A 45 -9.10 -4.40 4.43
C ARG A 45 -9.43 -4.11 5.88
N THR A 46 -10.04 -5.08 6.56
CA THR A 46 -10.33 -4.98 8.00
C THR A 46 -9.08 -5.24 8.82
N ARG A 47 -8.23 -6.19 8.39
CA ARG A 47 -7.01 -6.58 9.10
C ARG A 47 -5.86 -5.57 8.94
N HIS A 48 -5.65 -5.09 7.72
CA HIS A 48 -4.60 -4.14 7.34
C HIS A 48 -5.25 -2.92 6.66
N PRO A 49 -6.02 -2.10 7.42
CA PRO A 49 -6.70 -0.96 6.85
C PRO A 49 -5.69 0.08 6.39
N ILE A 50 -5.97 0.67 5.22
CA ILE A 50 -5.28 1.87 4.76
C ILE A 50 -5.88 3.06 5.52
N VAL A 51 -5.06 3.72 6.31
CA VAL A 51 -5.42 4.89 7.10
C VAL A 51 -4.74 6.14 6.55
N LEU A 52 -5.38 7.28 6.78
CA LEU A 52 -4.81 8.58 6.43
C LEU A 52 -4.13 9.17 7.66
N ALA A 53 -2.88 9.57 7.52
CA ALA A 53 -2.13 10.21 8.59
C ALA A 53 -1.23 11.30 8.02
N ASP A 54 -0.96 12.33 8.83
CA ASP A 54 0.09 13.28 8.52
C ASP A 54 1.45 12.63 8.79
N ALA A 55 2.34 12.77 7.81
CA ALA A 55 3.67 12.22 7.85
C ALA A 55 4.65 13.08 7.05
N ASP A 56 5.91 13.04 7.45
CA ASP A 56 7.01 13.73 6.81
C ASP A 56 7.22 13.20 5.40
N ARG A 57 7.29 14.11 4.44
CA ARG A 57 7.80 13.86 3.10
C ARG A 57 9.21 14.43 3.04
N THR A 58 10.20 13.57 2.83
CA THR A 58 11.62 13.93 2.85
C THR A 58 12.28 13.77 1.48
N LEU A 59 13.25 14.62 1.16
CA LEU A 59 14.15 14.49 0.02
C LEU A 59 15.56 14.83 0.48
N ASP A 60 16.48 13.88 0.32
CA ASP A 60 17.90 14.09 0.62
C ASP A 60 18.63 14.54 -0.65
N VAL A 61 19.39 15.62 -0.55
CA VAL A 61 20.15 16.27 -1.64
C VAL A 61 21.63 16.20 -1.32
N PHE A 62 22.44 15.65 -2.23
CA PHE A 62 23.86 15.44 -1.97
C PHE A 62 24.69 16.58 -2.56
N PRO A 63 25.38 17.39 -1.73
CA PRO A 63 26.22 18.47 -2.23
C PRO A 63 27.44 17.90 -2.96
N THR A 64 27.73 18.43 -4.13
CA THR A 64 28.94 18.12 -4.90
C THR A 64 30.11 19.02 -4.47
N GLY A 65 31.35 18.70 -4.85
CA GLY A 65 32.55 19.40 -4.36
C GLY A 65 32.59 20.94 -4.56
N ILE A 66 31.84 21.49 -5.51
CA ILE A 66 31.70 22.94 -5.71
C ILE A 66 30.44 23.53 -5.08
N GLY A 67 29.55 22.71 -4.51
CA GLY A 67 28.24 23.10 -4.01
C GLY A 67 27.22 23.30 -5.14
N HIS A 68 27.39 22.60 -6.26
CA HIS A 68 26.39 22.59 -7.34
C HIS A 68 25.36 21.50 -7.08
N ILE A 69 24.11 21.81 -7.47
CA ILE A 69 23.03 20.84 -7.60
C ILE A 69 23.12 20.29 -9.01
N ASP A 70 23.25 18.96 -9.18
CA ASP A 70 23.29 18.36 -10.51
C ASP A 70 21.90 18.44 -11.19
N PRO A 71 21.81 18.30 -12.53
CA PRO A 71 20.54 18.43 -13.23
C PRO A 71 19.46 17.44 -12.76
N ARG A 72 19.85 16.23 -12.34
CA ARG A 72 18.92 15.23 -11.83
C ARG A 72 18.39 15.64 -10.46
N GLN A 73 19.26 15.99 -9.53
CA GLN A 73 18.84 16.50 -8.21
C GLN A 73 18.01 17.78 -8.34
N ARG A 74 18.32 18.65 -9.29
CA ARG A 74 17.51 19.85 -9.57
C ARG A 74 16.08 19.47 -9.94
N ALA A 75 15.91 18.53 -10.88
CA ALA A 75 14.58 18.05 -11.26
C ALA A 75 13.84 17.40 -10.08
N ASP A 76 14.54 16.64 -9.24
CA ASP A 76 13.96 16.03 -8.04
C ASP A 76 13.51 17.10 -7.02
N ILE A 77 14.30 18.17 -6.82
CA ILE A 77 13.94 19.31 -5.96
C ILE A 77 12.77 20.09 -6.53
N GLU A 78 12.75 20.37 -7.83
CA GLU A 78 11.63 21.07 -8.49
C GLU A 78 10.33 20.28 -8.33
N ALA A 79 10.36 18.95 -8.58
CA ALA A 79 9.21 18.08 -8.37
C ALA A 79 8.75 18.08 -6.91
N PHE A 80 9.69 18.04 -5.96
CA PHE A 80 9.40 18.10 -4.52
C PHE A 80 8.77 19.44 -4.11
N LEU A 81 9.22 20.56 -4.68
CA LEU A 81 8.66 21.88 -4.42
C LEU A 81 7.25 22.04 -5.03
N VAL A 82 6.99 21.43 -6.19
CA VAL A 82 5.63 21.33 -6.75
C VAL A 82 4.72 20.51 -5.83
N GLU A 83 5.22 19.39 -5.28
CA GLU A 83 4.50 18.57 -4.31
C GLU A 83 4.19 19.37 -3.03
N TYR A 84 5.18 20.08 -2.48
CA TYR A 84 5.01 20.94 -1.31
C TYR A 84 3.95 22.04 -1.55
N ARG A 85 3.98 22.70 -2.70
CA ARG A 85 2.99 23.74 -3.01
C ARG A 85 1.57 23.20 -3.17
N ARG A 86 1.42 21.94 -3.58
CA ARG A 86 0.11 21.33 -3.81
C ARG A 86 -0.46 20.66 -2.57
N TYR A 87 0.37 19.95 -1.81
CA TYR A 87 -0.07 19.07 -0.71
C TYR A 87 0.61 19.38 0.63
N GLY A 88 1.58 20.29 0.65
CA GLY A 88 2.35 20.61 1.83
C GLY A 88 1.52 21.31 2.90
N ARG A 89 1.77 20.92 4.14
CA ARG A 89 1.24 21.49 5.37
C ARG A 89 2.39 22.03 6.19
N GLY A 90 2.22 23.22 6.75
CA GLY A 90 3.25 23.87 7.55
C GLY A 90 4.37 24.46 6.70
N ILE A 91 5.61 24.27 7.16
CA ILE A 91 6.82 24.88 6.61
C ILE A 91 7.65 23.87 5.83
N LEU A 92 8.36 24.34 4.80
CA LEU A 92 9.45 23.62 4.17
C LEU A 92 10.69 23.76 5.07
N LEU A 93 11.13 22.66 5.65
CA LEU A 93 12.35 22.58 6.43
C LEU A 93 13.52 22.18 5.53
N VAL A 94 14.61 22.92 5.63
CA VAL A 94 15.88 22.67 4.94
C VAL A 94 16.94 22.44 6.01
N GLU A 95 17.34 21.19 6.20
CA GLU A 95 18.29 20.80 7.22
C GLU A 95 19.69 20.63 6.60
N LEU A 96 20.66 21.37 7.15
CA LEU A 96 22.06 21.28 6.73
C LEU A 96 22.88 20.44 7.72
N PRO A 97 23.77 19.57 7.24
CA PRO A 97 24.68 18.84 8.11
C PRO A 97 25.70 19.80 8.75
N ARG A 98 25.88 19.70 10.07
CA ARG A 98 26.93 20.39 10.84
C ARG A 98 28.06 19.44 11.19
N GLY A 99 29.27 19.99 11.23
CA GLY A 99 30.48 19.25 11.57
C GLY A 99 31.11 18.52 10.39
N VAL A 100 30.66 18.77 9.15
CA VAL A 100 31.27 18.22 7.93
C VAL A 100 32.74 18.60 7.81
N SER A 101 33.50 17.84 7.01
CA SER A 101 34.90 18.16 6.76
C SER A 101 35.05 19.60 6.24
N PRO A 102 36.16 20.31 6.54
CA PRO A 102 36.36 21.69 6.08
C PRO A 102 36.20 21.89 4.57
N ALA A 103 36.55 20.87 3.78
CA ALA A 103 36.39 20.86 2.33
C ALA A 103 34.91 20.87 1.89
N LEU A 104 34.00 20.27 2.68
CA LEU A 104 32.56 20.19 2.38
C LEU A 104 31.73 21.32 3.00
N ALA A 105 32.25 22.05 3.98
CA ALA A 105 31.50 23.12 4.65
C ALA A 105 31.02 24.22 3.66
N GLY A 106 31.91 24.71 2.80
CA GLY A 106 31.55 25.70 1.77
C GLY A 106 30.53 25.18 0.74
N PRO A 107 30.74 23.98 0.17
CA PRO A 107 29.76 23.34 -0.71
C PRO A 107 28.37 23.14 -0.10
N VAL A 108 28.27 22.71 1.16
CA VAL A 108 27.00 22.53 1.87
C VAL A 108 26.22 23.84 1.94
N GLU A 109 26.88 24.92 2.39
CA GLU A 109 26.25 26.24 2.51
C GLU A 109 25.79 26.78 1.15
N ARG A 110 26.61 26.64 0.10
CA ARG A 110 26.24 27.05 -1.27
C ARG A 110 25.07 26.25 -1.83
N THR A 111 25.03 24.95 -1.56
CA THR A 111 23.93 24.08 -1.96
C THR A 111 22.64 24.49 -1.25
N GLY A 112 22.71 24.71 0.07
CA GLY A 112 21.57 25.18 0.86
C GLY A 112 21.03 26.53 0.38
N ALA A 113 21.91 27.49 0.06
CA ALA A 113 21.53 28.77 -0.53
C ALA A 113 20.87 28.61 -1.91
N SER A 114 21.39 27.71 -2.74
CA SER A 114 20.83 27.39 -4.06
C SER A 114 19.43 26.78 -3.96
N ILE A 115 19.20 25.87 -3.00
CA ILE A 115 17.88 25.30 -2.77
C ILE A 115 16.87 26.38 -2.33
N ARG A 116 17.25 27.28 -1.43
CA ARG A 116 16.36 28.38 -1.01
C ARG A 116 16.01 29.31 -2.16
N ARG A 117 16.98 29.62 -3.02
CA ARG A 117 16.77 30.43 -4.22
C ARG A 117 15.80 29.72 -5.18
N LEU A 118 16.01 28.43 -5.44
CA LEU A 118 15.12 27.62 -6.28
C LEU A 118 13.69 27.54 -5.69
N ALA A 119 13.56 27.39 -4.36
CA ALA A 119 12.27 27.42 -3.69
C ALA A 119 11.54 28.76 -3.90
N ALA A 120 12.25 29.88 -3.81
CA ALA A 120 11.69 31.21 -4.09
C ALA A 120 11.28 31.37 -5.56
N GLU A 121 12.13 30.93 -6.51
CA GLU A 121 11.82 30.92 -7.95
C GLU A 121 10.58 30.08 -8.26
N MET A 122 10.35 28.98 -7.53
CA MET A 122 9.19 28.10 -7.65
C MET A 122 7.94 28.60 -6.91
N GLY A 123 8.00 29.77 -6.28
CA GLY A 123 6.88 30.44 -5.63
C GLY A 123 6.65 30.04 -4.16
N VAL A 124 7.64 29.48 -3.48
CA VAL A 124 7.58 29.27 -2.03
C VAL A 124 7.89 30.59 -1.31
N PRO A 125 7.00 31.12 -0.47
CA PRO A 125 7.25 32.36 0.26
C PRO A 125 8.40 32.19 1.26
N ALA A 126 9.18 33.25 1.49
CA ALA A 126 10.31 33.21 2.43
C ALA A 126 9.90 32.78 3.84
N ALA A 127 8.71 33.21 4.30
CA ALA A 127 8.15 32.80 5.59
C ALA A 127 7.81 31.29 5.67
N GLY A 128 7.62 30.65 4.52
CA GLY A 128 7.34 29.22 4.40
C GLY A 128 8.58 28.33 4.37
N VAL A 129 9.79 28.90 4.43
CA VAL A 129 11.05 28.13 4.46
C VAL A 129 11.75 28.34 5.78
N ARG A 130 12.16 27.24 6.42
CA ARG A 130 12.99 27.28 7.63
C ARG A 130 14.26 26.49 7.40
N VAL A 131 15.37 27.08 7.81
CA VAL A 131 16.67 26.40 7.78
C VAL A 131 16.98 25.91 9.18
N ALA A 132 17.29 24.63 9.30
CA ALA A 132 17.82 24.04 10.51
C ALA A 132 19.14 23.36 10.19
N ALA A 133 19.85 22.93 11.23
CA ALA A 133 21.11 22.25 11.04
C ALA A 133 21.20 21.08 12.02
N TYR A 134 21.68 19.94 11.54
CA TYR A 134 21.71 18.67 12.29
C TYR A 134 23.16 18.19 12.46
N PRO A 135 23.52 17.60 13.62
CA PRO A 135 24.87 17.08 13.82
C PRO A 135 25.06 15.78 13.02
N ILE A 136 26.20 15.64 12.34
CA ILE A 136 26.56 14.37 11.71
C ILE A 136 27.22 13.44 12.73
N ALA A 137 26.79 12.18 12.74
CA ALA A 137 27.33 11.16 13.64
C ALA A 137 28.62 10.52 13.09
N ASN A 138 28.72 10.38 11.77
CA ASN A 138 29.85 9.73 11.12
C ASN A 138 30.32 10.52 9.90
N LEU A 139 31.59 10.95 9.93
CA LEU A 139 32.25 11.73 8.88
C LEU A 139 32.56 10.93 7.62
N THR A 140 32.57 9.59 7.71
CA THR A 140 32.85 8.73 6.55
C THR A 140 31.62 8.50 5.67
N LEU A 141 30.44 8.83 6.16
CA LEU A 141 29.18 8.71 5.43
C LEU A 141 28.86 10.00 4.68
N ALA A 142 28.20 9.86 3.52
CA ALA A 142 27.66 11.00 2.80
C ALA A 142 26.67 11.76 3.69
N SER A 143 26.87 13.07 3.80
CA SER A 143 26.05 13.97 4.63
C SER A 143 25.18 14.84 3.72
N PRO A 144 23.93 14.41 3.41
CA PRO A 144 23.04 15.16 2.53
C PRO A 144 22.43 16.38 3.22
N LEU A 145 21.96 17.34 2.43
CA LEU A 145 20.98 18.31 2.89
C LEU A 145 19.61 17.66 2.83
N ARG A 146 18.80 17.78 3.89
CA ARG A 146 17.46 17.20 3.93
C ARG A 146 16.40 18.26 3.75
N LEU A 147 15.53 18.05 2.78
CA LEU A 147 14.31 18.81 2.60
C LEU A 147 13.16 18.01 3.21
N SER A 148 12.33 18.65 4.02
CA SER A 148 11.15 18.00 4.58
C SER A 148 9.97 18.93 4.74
N PHE A 149 8.77 18.37 4.61
CA PHE A 149 7.53 19.04 4.94
C PHE A 149 6.47 18.02 5.39
N GLN A 150 5.44 18.48 6.08
CA GLN A 150 4.33 17.62 6.50
C GLN A 150 3.32 17.49 5.36
N ARG A 151 2.83 16.29 5.10
CA ARG A 151 1.68 16.08 4.21
C ARG A 151 0.82 14.95 4.74
N MET A 152 -0.44 14.93 4.33
CA MET A 152 -1.28 13.75 4.52
C MET A 152 -0.78 12.65 3.57
N GLN A 153 -0.70 11.43 4.08
CA GLN A 153 -0.28 10.24 3.34
C GLN A 153 -1.22 9.07 3.68
N ALA A 154 -1.41 8.18 2.73
CA ALA A 154 -2.03 6.89 2.98
C ALA A 154 -0.95 5.93 3.51
N LYS A 155 -1.25 5.20 4.58
CA LYS A 155 -0.38 4.14 5.13
C LYS A 155 -1.20 3.02 5.71
N VAL A 156 -0.61 1.83 5.87
CA VAL A 156 -1.25 0.76 6.63
C VAL A 156 -1.17 1.09 8.12
N ALA A 157 -2.24 0.82 8.87
CA ALA A 157 -2.29 1.10 10.31
C ALA A 157 -1.21 0.34 11.09
N ASP A 158 -1.00 -0.92 10.71
CA ASP A 158 -0.07 -1.83 11.35
C ASP A 158 1.26 -1.96 10.61
N LYS A 159 2.31 -2.31 11.37
CA LYS A 159 3.61 -2.64 10.79
C LYS A 159 3.55 -4.03 10.15
N CYS A 160 3.90 -4.12 8.87
CA CYS A 160 4.04 -5.42 8.20
C CYS A 160 5.21 -6.24 8.79
N GLY A 161 5.11 -7.57 8.69
CA GLY A 161 6.15 -8.49 9.16
C GLY A 161 5.94 -8.99 10.59
N LEU A 162 4.72 -8.83 11.13
CA LEU A 162 4.32 -9.40 12.41
C LEU A 162 3.80 -10.83 12.20
N TRP A 163 4.39 -11.80 12.88
CA TRP A 163 3.99 -13.22 12.77
C TRP A 163 3.51 -13.73 14.14
N PRO A 164 2.26 -13.42 14.56
CA PRO A 164 1.74 -13.85 15.86
C PRO A 164 1.62 -15.37 16.00
N ARG A 165 1.51 -16.07 14.88
CA ARG A 165 1.59 -17.52 14.79
C ARG A 165 2.74 -17.87 13.86
N ASP A 166 3.43 -18.93 14.21
CA ASP A 166 4.42 -19.54 13.32
C ASP A 166 3.72 -20.09 12.06
N LEU A 167 4.41 -19.99 10.93
CA LEU A 167 3.95 -20.45 9.62
C LEU A 167 4.20 -21.94 9.40
N GLY A 168 5.01 -22.55 10.27
CA GLY A 168 5.30 -23.97 10.25
C GLY A 168 4.19 -24.85 10.83
N ALA A 169 4.48 -26.15 10.89
CA ALA A 169 3.57 -27.17 11.42
C ALA A 169 3.45 -27.17 12.97
N SER A 170 3.50 -26.01 13.62
CA SER A 170 3.56 -25.89 15.09
C SER A 170 2.20 -25.86 15.77
N ASP A 171 1.14 -25.40 15.08
CA ASP A 171 -0.24 -25.41 15.58
C ASP A 171 -1.17 -26.17 14.63
N LEU A 172 -1.49 -27.42 14.97
CA LEU A 172 -2.37 -28.29 14.18
C LEU A 172 -3.76 -27.68 13.93
N ARG A 173 -4.29 -26.88 14.87
CA ARG A 173 -5.61 -26.26 14.70
C ARG A 173 -5.55 -25.13 13.68
N ALA A 174 -4.56 -24.25 13.79
CA ALA A 174 -4.38 -23.15 12.84
C ALA A 174 -3.95 -23.66 11.45
N ASN A 175 -3.14 -24.71 11.40
CA ASN A 175 -2.69 -25.29 10.14
C ASN A 175 -3.82 -25.97 9.34
N TRP A 176 -4.85 -26.47 10.03
CA TRP A 176 -6.00 -27.10 9.40
C TRP A 176 -7.23 -26.18 9.31
N SER A 177 -7.13 -24.91 9.72
CA SER A 177 -8.27 -23.98 9.72
C SER A 177 -8.55 -23.35 8.34
N ASN A 178 -7.72 -23.60 7.32
CA ASN A 178 -7.79 -22.96 6.00
C ASN A 178 -7.88 -21.42 6.08
N GLU A 179 -7.25 -20.84 7.11
CA GLU A 179 -7.27 -19.41 7.35
C GLU A 179 -6.04 -18.73 6.74
N PRO A 180 -6.20 -17.52 6.17
CA PRO A 180 -5.06 -16.74 5.72
C PRO A 180 -4.20 -16.31 6.90
N THR A 181 -2.88 -16.36 6.69
CA THR A 181 -1.89 -15.91 7.67
C THR A 181 -2.08 -14.43 8.01
N TRP A 182 -1.69 -14.02 9.23
CA TRP A 182 -1.91 -12.64 9.70
C TRP A 182 -1.36 -11.59 8.73
N ASN A 183 -0.12 -11.74 8.24
CA ASN A 183 0.51 -10.79 7.32
C ASN A 183 -0.04 -10.81 5.90
N LEU A 184 -0.92 -11.75 5.53
CA LEU A 184 -1.48 -11.79 4.19
C LEU A 184 -2.16 -10.45 3.86
N GLY A 185 -1.76 -9.86 2.74
CA GLY A 185 -2.31 -8.58 2.26
C GLY A 185 -1.61 -7.33 2.80
N CYS A 186 -0.81 -7.39 3.87
CA CYS A 186 -0.16 -6.18 4.43
C CYS A 186 0.77 -5.50 3.42
N ALA A 187 1.63 -6.27 2.74
CA ALA A 187 2.52 -5.75 1.71
C ALA A 187 1.76 -5.15 0.52
N MET A 188 0.65 -5.79 0.12
CA MET A 188 -0.20 -5.28 -0.96
C MET A 188 -0.86 -3.96 -0.58
N GLN A 189 -1.44 -3.86 0.62
CA GLN A 189 -2.06 -2.63 1.12
C GLN A 189 -1.02 -1.51 1.28
N SER A 190 0.20 -1.84 1.72
CA SER A 190 1.30 -0.88 1.82
C SER A 190 1.72 -0.36 0.44
N ASN A 191 1.84 -1.24 -0.56
CA ASN A 191 2.18 -0.85 -1.92
C ASN A 191 1.07 0.00 -2.57
N VAL A 192 -0.20 -0.33 -2.33
CA VAL A 192 -1.33 0.49 -2.80
C VAL A 192 -1.27 1.86 -2.13
N ALA A 193 -1.13 1.91 -0.81
CA ALA A 193 -1.05 3.16 -0.05
C ALA A 193 0.12 4.05 -0.51
N ALA A 194 1.27 3.47 -0.84
CA ALA A 194 2.43 4.21 -1.35
C ALA A 194 2.24 4.77 -2.76
N GLN A 195 1.40 4.13 -3.59
CA GLN A 195 1.10 4.57 -4.96
C GLN A 195 -0.02 5.61 -5.03
N VAL A 196 -0.76 5.81 -3.94
CA VAL A 196 -1.85 6.79 -3.88
C VAL A 196 -1.28 8.20 -3.94
N ALA A 197 -1.60 8.91 -5.03
CA ALA A 197 -1.13 10.27 -5.27
C ALA A 197 -1.81 11.28 -4.32
N ASP A 198 -3.13 11.19 -4.14
CA ASP A 198 -3.91 12.00 -3.19
C ASP A 198 -4.62 11.08 -2.19
N PRO A 199 -4.24 11.10 -0.90
CA PRO A 199 -4.85 10.23 0.12
C PRO A 199 -6.34 10.48 0.31
N ILE A 200 -6.84 11.69 0.03
CA ILE A 200 -8.24 12.05 0.25
C ILE A 200 -9.16 11.28 -0.70
N ASP A 201 -8.65 10.90 -1.88
CA ASP A 201 -9.39 10.13 -2.88
C ASP A 201 -9.79 8.72 -2.38
N LEU A 202 -9.15 8.21 -1.30
CA LEU A 202 -9.54 6.95 -0.65
C LEU A 202 -10.79 7.07 0.24
N VAL A 203 -11.09 8.27 0.73
CA VAL A 203 -12.22 8.52 1.65
C VAL A 203 -13.41 9.08 0.90
N ARG A 204 -13.17 9.91 -0.11
CA ARG A 204 -14.21 10.52 -0.93
C ARG A 204 -13.76 10.59 -2.38
N GLY A 205 -14.68 10.32 -3.30
CA GLY A 205 -14.46 10.58 -4.71
C GLY A 205 -14.27 12.08 -4.97
N ARG A 206 -13.52 12.41 -6.02
CA ARG A 206 -13.50 13.78 -6.54
C ARG A 206 -14.89 14.15 -7.05
N PRO A 207 -15.35 15.39 -6.86
CA PRO A 207 -16.58 15.84 -7.48
C PRO A 207 -16.45 15.71 -9.00
N GLU A 208 -17.53 15.29 -9.65
CA GLU A 208 -17.59 15.25 -11.10
C GLU A 208 -17.36 16.66 -11.66
N GLY A 209 -16.51 16.74 -12.70
CA GLY A 209 -16.26 17.98 -13.40
C GLY A 209 -17.51 18.48 -14.14
N ARG A 210 -17.42 19.67 -14.73
CA ARG A 210 -18.48 20.15 -15.61
C ARG A 210 -18.66 19.16 -16.76
N ILE A 211 -19.91 18.85 -17.08
CA ILE A 211 -20.29 18.07 -18.26
C ILE A 211 -19.66 18.72 -19.50
N ASP A 212 -19.00 17.93 -20.34
CA ASP A 212 -18.60 18.39 -21.68
C ASP A 212 -19.87 18.60 -22.52
N THR A 213 -20.31 19.85 -22.59
CA THR A 213 -21.53 20.23 -23.32
C THR A 213 -21.39 19.99 -24.81
N VAL A 214 -20.17 20.08 -25.37
CA VAL A 214 -19.94 19.92 -26.81
C VAL A 214 -20.09 18.45 -27.17
N LEU A 215 -19.38 17.58 -26.47
CA LEU A 215 -19.46 16.14 -26.69
C LEU A 215 -20.88 15.63 -26.45
N ARG A 216 -21.49 16.01 -25.33
CA ARG A 216 -22.85 15.57 -25.00
C ARG A 216 -23.89 16.02 -26.01
N THR A 217 -23.83 17.27 -26.49
CA THR A 217 -24.82 17.78 -27.47
C THR A 217 -24.66 17.07 -28.81
N LYS A 218 -23.42 16.84 -29.23
CA LYS A 218 -23.09 16.08 -30.45
C LYS A 218 -23.63 14.65 -30.37
N ASP A 219 -23.30 13.94 -29.29
CA ASP A 219 -23.68 12.53 -29.11
C ASP A 219 -25.21 12.38 -29.07
N LEU A 220 -25.90 13.28 -28.36
CA LEU A 220 -27.36 13.32 -28.32
C LEU A 220 -27.98 13.61 -29.70
N GLY A 221 -27.33 14.48 -30.51
CA GLY A 221 -27.75 14.74 -31.88
C GLY A 221 -27.62 13.51 -32.77
N GLN A 222 -26.48 12.82 -32.71
CA GLN A 222 -26.22 11.60 -33.48
C GLN A 222 -27.22 10.49 -33.12
N LEU A 223 -27.48 10.29 -31.82
CA LEU A 223 -28.47 9.31 -31.36
C LEU A 223 -29.89 9.62 -31.87
N ARG A 224 -30.29 10.90 -31.91
CA ARG A 224 -31.61 11.31 -32.46
C ARG A 224 -31.73 11.07 -33.96
N GLU A 225 -30.62 11.15 -34.68
CA GLU A 225 -30.56 10.89 -36.13
C GLU A 225 -30.36 9.40 -36.45
N GLY A 226 -30.31 8.52 -35.45
CA GLY A 226 -30.03 7.09 -35.64
C GLY A 226 -28.59 6.78 -36.04
N LYS A 227 -27.65 7.69 -35.79
CA LYS A 227 -26.22 7.56 -36.07
C LYS A 227 -25.48 7.13 -34.81
N ASP A 228 -24.43 6.32 -34.98
CA ASP A 228 -23.55 5.91 -33.89
C ASP A 228 -22.75 7.11 -33.36
N PRO A 229 -22.85 7.46 -32.05
CA PRO A 229 -22.06 8.54 -31.45
C PRO A 229 -20.61 8.16 -31.14
N SER A 230 -20.21 6.91 -31.37
CA SER A 230 -18.84 6.47 -31.08
C SER A 230 -17.78 7.24 -31.88
N THR A 231 -16.61 7.44 -31.27
CA THR A 231 -15.47 8.04 -31.96
C THR A 231 -14.97 7.07 -33.03
N GLN A 232 -15.06 7.48 -34.31
CA GLN A 232 -14.46 6.73 -35.41
C GLN A 232 -12.94 6.90 -35.39
N TRP A 233 -12.24 5.86 -34.92
CA TRP A 233 -10.79 5.79 -35.02
C TRP A 233 -10.41 5.49 -36.47
N ARG A 234 -9.85 6.47 -37.19
CA ARG A 234 -9.18 6.19 -38.47
C ARG A 234 -7.87 5.47 -38.16
N GLN A 235 -7.77 4.21 -38.59
CA GLN A 235 -6.47 3.54 -38.67
C GLN A 235 -5.79 4.02 -39.93
N ASP A 236 -4.82 4.93 -39.80
CA ASP A 236 -4.06 5.49 -40.93
C ASP A 236 -3.07 4.46 -41.54
N GLY A 237 -3.24 3.16 -41.30
CA GLY A 237 -2.37 2.08 -41.75
C GLY A 237 -0.97 2.07 -41.13
N GLN A 238 -0.52 3.18 -40.53
CA GLN A 238 0.79 3.33 -39.90
C GLN A 238 0.87 2.77 -38.47
N THR A 239 -0.25 2.41 -37.86
CA THR A 239 -0.32 1.84 -36.50
C THR A 239 -0.42 0.31 -36.49
N ASN A 240 -0.21 -0.35 -37.64
CA ASN A 240 -0.12 -1.80 -37.68
C ASN A 240 1.22 -2.24 -37.06
N VAL A 241 1.19 -2.71 -35.82
CA VAL A 241 2.37 -3.23 -35.10
C VAL A 241 3.14 -4.29 -35.93
N SER A 242 2.46 -4.97 -36.86
CA SER A 242 3.08 -5.92 -37.78
C SER A 242 4.08 -5.32 -38.79
N SER A 243 4.04 -4.02 -39.09
CA SER A 243 4.99 -3.41 -40.02
C SER A 243 6.31 -3.01 -39.38
N GLU A 244 6.34 -2.75 -38.07
CA GLU A 244 7.56 -2.46 -37.30
C GLU A 244 8.42 -3.72 -37.07
N VAL A 245 7.81 -4.89 -36.91
CA VAL A 245 8.54 -6.15 -36.67
C VAL A 245 9.25 -6.68 -37.92
N LYS A 246 8.90 -6.19 -39.12
CA LYS A 246 9.50 -6.64 -40.39
C LYS A 246 10.72 -5.83 -40.84
N SER A 247 11.09 -4.76 -40.12
CA SER A 247 12.25 -3.92 -40.49
C SER A 247 13.45 -4.08 -39.55
N GLN A 248 13.55 -5.19 -38.81
CA GLN A 248 14.77 -5.62 -38.11
C GLN A 248 15.36 -6.86 -38.79
#